data_AF-A0A2W6NGU3-F1
#
_entry.id   AF-A0A2W6NGU3-F1
#
_cell.length_a   1.000
_cell.length_b   1.000
_cell.length_c   1.000
_cell.angle_alpha   90.00
_cell.angle_beta   90.00
_cell.angle_gamma   90.00
#
_symmetry.space_group_name_H-M   'P 1'
#
loop_
_entity.id
_entity.type
_entity.pdbx_description
1 polymer ?
#
loop_
_entity_poly.entity_id
_entity_poly.type
_entity_poly.pdbx_seq_one_letter_code
_entity_poly.pdbx_strand_id
1 'polypeptide(L)'
;MTIHKRIFNWSAWLALLSIFFIPGTLQTEGGPLHTEYGFPLRFLTDYHISNPEASIWFISGMHINLLVYFVNILFIYTGIHIVLYIKKRLTEKYIR
;
A
#
# COMPACT_ATOMS: atom_id res chain seq x y z
N MET A 1 6.02 -21.50 -12.55
CA MET A 1 6.34 -20.07 -12.37
C MET A 1 7.29 -19.93 -11.19
N THR A 2 8.51 -19.44 -11.39
CA THR A 2 9.44 -19.15 -10.30
C THR A 2 9.11 -17.78 -9.71
N ILE A 3 8.52 -17.77 -8.52
CA ILE A 3 8.22 -16.52 -7.81
C ILE A 3 9.54 -15.87 -7.42
N HIS A 4 9.79 -14.68 -7.96
CA HIS A 4 10.96 -13.88 -7.63
C HIS A 4 10.80 -13.28 -6.22
N LYS A 5 11.16 -14.04 -5.18
CA LYS A 5 10.98 -13.67 -3.76
C LYS A 5 11.54 -12.29 -3.42
N ARG A 6 12.66 -11.89 -4.05
CA ARG A 6 13.25 -10.56 -3.87
C ARG A 6 12.31 -9.43 -4.31
N ILE A 7 11.70 -9.55 -5.49
CA ILE A 7 10.78 -8.54 -6.04
C ILE A 7 9.50 -8.48 -5.20
N PHE A 8 9.03 -9.64 -4.73
CA PHE A 8 7.88 -9.71 -3.83
C PHE A 8 8.14 -8.99 -2.50
N ASN A 9 9.31 -9.22 -1.88
CA ASN A 9 9.69 -8.53 -0.64
C ASN A 9 9.79 -7.01 -0.85
N TRP A 10 10.40 -6.57 -1.95
CA TRP A 10 10.41 -5.14 -2.30
C TRP A 10 9.02 -4.56 -2.48
N SER A 11 8.10 -5.31 -3.09
CA SER A 11 6.71 -4.87 -3.28
C SER A 11 5.99 -4.69 -1.94
N ALA A 12 6.24 -5.59 -0.97
CA ALA A 12 5.72 -5.47 0.39
C ALA A 12 6.26 -4.23 1.11
N TRP A 13 7.58 -4.01 1.05
CA TRP A 13 8.19 -2.80 1.62
C TRP A 13 7.68 -1.51 0.97
N LEU A 14 7.51 -1.49 -0.35
CA LEU A 14 6.97 -0.34 -1.06
C LEU A 14 5.52 -0.04 -0.66
N ALA A 15 4.68 -1.07 -0.51
CA ALA A 15 3.30 -0.91 -0.03
C ALA A 15 3.27 -0.34 1.40
N LEU A 16 4.15 -0.80 2.29
CA LEU A 16 4.28 -0.26 3.65
C LEU A 16 4.77 1.19 3.68
N LEU A 17 5.85 1.48 2.94
CA LEU A 17 6.41 2.83 2.86
C LEU A 17 5.42 3.83 2.26
N SER A 18 4.50 3.37 1.40
CA SER A 18 3.48 4.23 0.80
C SER A 18 2.62 4.97 1.83
N ILE A 19 2.42 4.39 3.02
CA ILE A 19 1.68 5.04 4.12
C ILE A 19 2.34 6.35 4.56
N PHE A 20 3.68 6.41 4.55
CA PHE A 20 4.44 7.57 5.01
C PHE A 20 4.62 8.63 3.92
N PHE A 21 4.74 8.21 2.66
CA PHE A 21 5.05 9.12 1.55
C PHE A 21 3.81 9.66 0.83
N ILE A 22 2.66 8.99 0.95
CA ILE A 22 1.44 9.38 0.25
C ILE A 22 0.47 9.98 1.26
N PRO A 23 0.00 11.22 1.03
CA PRO A 23 -0.91 11.87 1.96
C PRO A 23 -2.18 11.04 2.10
N GLY A 24 -2.52 10.74 3.36
CA GLY A 24 -3.80 10.14 3.69
C GLY A 24 -4.95 11.06 3.32
N THR A 25 -6.13 10.50 3.14
CA THR A 25 -7.33 11.28 2.80
C THR A 25 -8.25 11.33 3.99
N LEU A 26 -8.57 12.55 4.39
CA LEU A 26 -9.54 12.80 5.44
C LEU A 26 -10.94 12.52 4.88
N GLN A 27 -11.67 11.63 5.54
CA GLN A 27 -13.05 11.34 5.23
C GLN A 27 -13.93 11.72 6.43
N THR A 28 -15.05 12.38 6.15
CA THR A 28 -15.97 12.90 7.18
C THR A 28 -17.44 12.62 6.84
N GLU A 29 -17.71 11.85 5.79
CA GLU A 29 -19.09 11.59 5.37
C GLU A 29 -19.74 10.49 6.25
N GLY A 30 -20.55 10.93 7.22
CA GLY A 30 -21.52 10.08 7.93
C GLY A 30 -21.01 9.29 9.14
N GLY A 31 -19.79 9.53 9.62
CA GLY A 31 -19.19 8.79 10.76
C GLY A 31 -18.06 9.55 11.47
N PRO A 32 -17.37 8.90 12.44
CA PRO A 32 -16.22 9.50 13.11
C PRO A 32 -15.13 9.87 12.11
N LEU A 33 -14.48 11.01 12.34
CA LEU A 33 -13.39 11.50 11.51
C LEU A 33 -12.32 10.42 11.37
N HIS A 34 -11.96 10.08 10.14
CA HIS A 34 -10.93 9.08 9.89
C HIS A 34 -10.04 9.47 8.71
N THR A 35 -8.79 9.06 8.78
CA THR A 35 -7.80 9.28 7.72
C THR A 35 -7.39 7.94 7.14
N GLU A 36 -7.52 7.80 5.83
CA GLU A 36 -7.19 6.56 5.14
C GLU A 36 -5.86 6.70 4.38
N TYR A 37 -4.97 5.73 4.54
CA TYR A 37 -3.61 5.69 4.00
C TYR A 37 -3.36 4.43 3.17
N GLY A 38 -2.34 4.51 2.32
CA GLY A 38 -1.84 3.41 1.51
C GLY A 38 -2.05 3.60 0.02
N PHE A 39 -1.28 2.84 -0.76
CA PHE A 39 -1.29 2.90 -2.22
C PHE A 39 -0.93 1.53 -2.82
N PRO A 40 -1.46 1.17 -4.01
CA PRO A 40 -2.43 1.91 -4.84
C PRO A 40 -3.85 1.99 -4.25
N LEU A 41 -4.26 1.01 -3.45
CA LEU A 41 -5.51 1.04 -2.70
C LEU A 41 -5.23 1.44 -1.25
N ARG A 42 -6.20 2.07 -0.59
CA ARG A 42 -6.08 2.41 0.82
C ARG A 42 -6.34 1.16 1.65
N PHE A 43 -5.47 0.90 2.62
CA PHE A 43 -5.55 -0.31 3.44
C PHE A 43 -5.32 -0.06 4.93
N LEU A 44 -4.92 1.15 5.31
CA LEU A 44 -4.79 1.57 6.69
C LEU A 44 -5.79 2.70 6.94
N THR A 45 -6.63 2.57 7.95
CA THR A 45 -7.59 3.59 8.36
C THR A 45 -7.27 3.99 9.79
N ASP A 46 -7.11 5.28 10.03
CA ASP A 46 -6.89 5.87 11.35
C ASP A 46 -8.14 6.62 11.80
N TYR A 47 -8.88 6.03 12.73
CA TYR A 47 -10.08 6.61 13.33
C TYR A 47 -9.68 7.57 14.45
N HIS A 48 -10.07 8.83 14.29
CA HIS A 48 -9.84 9.87 15.28
C HIS A 48 -10.93 9.75 16.36
N ILE A 49 -10.77 8.77 17.24
CA ILE A 49 -11.69 8.52 18.35
C ILE A 49 -11.58 9.69 19.34
N SER A 50 -12.71 10.30 19.67
CA SER A 50 -12.79 11.48 20.53
C SER A 50 -12.45 11.23 22.00
N ASN A 51 -12.27 9.96 22.42
CA ASN A 51 -11.96 9.60 23.80
C ASN A 51 -10.76 8.62 23.87
N PRO A 52 -9.51 9.13 23.72
CA PRO A 52 -8.29 8.32 23.67
C PRO A 52 -7.97 7.58 24.98
N GLU A 53 -8.55 7.97 26.11
CA GLU A 53 -8.27 7.37 27.42
C GLU A 53 -8.95 6.00 27.64
N ALA A 54 -9.91 5.61 26.80
CA ALA A 54 -10.60 4.33 26.94
C ALA A 54 -9.76 3.13 26.47
N SER A 55 -8.65 3.35 25.76
CA SER A 55 -7.84 2.28 25.17
C SER A 55 -6.41 2.27 25.70
N ILE A 56 -6.01 1.11 26.25
CA ILE A 56 -4.64 0.87 26.75
C ILE A 56 -3.63 0.71 25.59
N TRP A 57 -4.11 0.44 24.38
CA TRP A 57 -3.30 0.15 23.21
C TRP A 57 -3.05 1.40 22.36
N PHE A 58 -1.78 1.66 22.02
CA PHE A 58 -1.35 2.78 21.17
C PHE A 58 -1.99 2.77 19.76
N ILE A 59 -2.41 1.61 19.26
CA ILE A 59 -2.93 1.39 17.90
C ILE A 59 -4.48 1.25 17.91
N SER A 60 -5.15 1.59 19.02
CA SER A 60 -6.59 1.35 19.21
C SER A 60 -7.51 2.03 18.18
N GLY A 61 -7.07 3.16 17.61
CA GLY A 61 -7.79 3.87 16.55
C GLY A 61 -7.47 3.39 15.15
N MET A 62 -6.49 2.49 14.97
CA MET A 62 -6.03 2.09 13.63
C MET A 62 -6.60 0.75 13.21
N HIS A 63 -7.14 0.69 12.00
CA HIS A 63 -7.63 -0.52 11.36
C HIS A 63 -6.83 -0.82 10.09
N ILE A 64 -6.36 -2.06 9.95
CA ILE A 64 -5.61 -2.51 8.77
C ILE A 64 -6.44 -3.55 8.01
N ASN A 65 -6.75 -3.25 6.75
CA ASN A 65 -7.32 -4.22 5.83
C ASN A 65 -6.22 -5.06 5.17
N LEU A 66 -5.91 -6.20 5.79
CA LEU A 66 -4.87 -7.13 5.33
C LEU A 66 -5.12 -7.65 3.90
N LEU A 67 -6.39 -7.87 3.53
CA LEU A 67 -6.72 -8.34 2.18
C LEU A 67 -6.35 -7.30 1.13
N VAL A 68 -6.72 -6.04 1.37
CA VAL A 68 -6.39 -4.93 0.46
C VAL A 68 -4.88 -4.69 0.43
N TYR A 69 -4.20 -4.84 1.56
CA TYR A 69 -2.74 -4.81 1.61
C TYR A 69 -2.10 -5.87 0.71
N PHE A 70 -2.55 -7.13 0.77
CA PHE A 70 -2.05 -8.17 -0.13
C PHE A 70 -2.32 -7.87 -1.59
N VAL A 71 -3.50 -7.32 -1.92
CA VAL A 71 -3.82 -6.87 -3.28
C VAL A 71 -2.86 -5.78 -3.75
N ASN A 72 -2.50 -4.82 -2.90
CA ASN A 72 -1.50 -3.80 -3.21
C ASN A 72 -0.13 -4.39 -3.53
N ILE A 73 0.33 -5.35 -2.72
CA ILE A 73 1.60 -6.06 -2.98
C ILE A 73 1.57 -6.68 -4.38
N LEU A 74 0.47 -7.34 -4.75
CA LEU A 74 0.32 -7.97 -6.06
C LEU A 74 0.29 -6.94 -7.20
N PHE A 75 -0.38 -5.80 -7.00
CA PHE A 75 -0.38 -4.70 -7.97
C PHE A 75 1.02 -4.15 -8.21
N ILE A 76 1.76 -3.83 -7.15
CA ILE A 76 3.15 -3.32 -7.24
C ILE A 76 4.05 -4.37 -7.90
N TYR A 77 3.92 -5.64 -7.49
CA TYR A 77 4.68 -6.75 -8.07
C TYR A 77 4.47 -6.87 -9.57
N THR A 78 3.21 -6.81 -10.00
CA THR A 78 2.82 -6.88 -11.42
C THR A 78 3.34 -5.67 -12.18
N GLY A 79 3.22 -4.47 -11.60
CA GLY A 79 3.76 -3.23 -12.17
C GLY A 79 5.27 -3.30 -12.42
N ILE A 80 6.04 -3.81 -11.47
CA ILE A 80 7.49 -4.02 -11.63
C ILE A 80 7.78 -4.96 -12.79
N HIS A 81 7.06 -6.07 -12.91
CA HIS A 81 7.24 -7.01 -14.03
C HIS A 81 6.91 -6.39 -15.38
N ILE A 82 5.85 -5.58 -15.48
CA ILE A 82 5.48 -4.86 -16.70
C ILE A 82 6.60 -3.89 -17.09
N VAL A 83 7.12 -3.10 -16.14
CA VAL A 83 8.22 -2.15 -16.39
C VAL A 83 9.48 -2.88 -16.86
N LEU A 84 9.83 -4.00 -16.23
CA LEU A 84 10.97 -4.83 -16.66
C LEU A 84 10.77 -5.40 -18.05
N TYR A 85 9.56 -5.86 -18.38
CA TYR A 85 9.21 -6.37 -19.71
C TYR A 85 9.32 -5.29 -20.79
N ILE A 86 8.76 -4.11 -20.54
CA ILE A 86 8.84 -2.96 -21.47
C ILE A 86 10.29 -2.53 -21.66
N LYS A 87 11.05 -2.40 -20.57
CA LYS A 87 12.48 -2.05 -20.61
C LYS A 87 13.24 -3.03 -21.51
N LYS A 88 13.08 -4.33 -21.30
CA LYS A 88 13.73 -5.36 -22.11
C LYS A 88 13.39 -5.21 -23.59
N ARG A 89 12.10 -5.03 -23.91
CA ARG A 89 11.64 -4.84 -25.29
C ARG A 89 12.23 -3.59 -25.95
N LEU A 90 12.35 -2.49 -25.22
CA LEU A 90 12.94 -1.24 -25.73
C LEU A 90 14.45 -1.39 -25.97
N THR A 91 15.17 -2.06 -25.07
CA THR A 91 16.60 -2.32 -25.24
C THR A 91 16.87 -3.25 -26.44
N GLU A 92 16.08 -4.31 -26.60
CA GLU A 92 16.19 -5.20 -27.77
C GLU A 92 15.89 -4.49 -29.10
N LYS A 93 14.98 -3.52 -29.10
CA LYS A 93 14.68 -2.70 -30.29
C LYS A 93 15.77 -1.66 -30.60
N TYR A 94 16.55 -1.23 -29.61
CA TYR A 94 17.63 -0.25 -29.81
C TYR A 94 18.94 -0.90 -30.28
N ILE A 95 19.17 -2.17 -29.94
CA ILE A 95 20.39 -2.92 -30.30
C ILE A 95 20.32 -3.52 -31.72
N ARG A 96 19.12 -3.57 -32.33
CA ARG A 96 18.88 -4.08 -33.68
C ARG A 96 18.68 -2.94 -34.67
#